data_AF-A0A061JGZ9-F1
#
_entry.id   AF-A0A061JGZ9-F1
#
_cell.length_a   1.000
_cell.length_b   1.000
_cell.length_c   1.000
_cell.angle_alpha   90.00
_cell.angle_beta   90.00
_cell.angle_gamma   90.00
#
_symmetry.space_group_name_H-M   'P 1'
#
loop_
_entity.id
_entity.type
_entity.pdbx_description
1 polymer ?
#
loop_
_entity_poly.entity_id
_entity_poly.type
_entity_poly.pdbx_seq_one_letter_code
_entity_poly.pdbx_strand_id
1 'polypeptide(L)'
;MKKVKLLKKNTNQWLDIRKTLPKCSERDLLVLIADLYALSKQNKDFLEARFIKNEEVLARYKSIIKKYIAPSEPWKNNQQISLKDAKKAISDYKKATNDKIGLIDLMVCYVEIWDRFFMRIWGYVRAVLLQLRICFQQRPKTHENL
;
A
#
# COMPACT_ATOMS: atom_id res chain seq x y z
N MET A 1 12.72 16.56 -51.86
CA MET A 1 12.52 16.10 -50.46
C MET A 1 13.80 15.44 -49.97
N LYS A 2 14.45 15.96 -48.93
CA LYS A 2 15.72 15.43 -48.39
C LYS A 2 15.45 14.14 -47.61
N LYS A 3 16.10 13.02 -47.99
CA LYS A 3 16.01 11.75 -47.24
C LYS A 3 16.71 11.91 -45.89
N VAL A 4 15.96 11.75 -44.80
CA VAL A 4 16.50 11.69 -43.43
C VAL A 4 17.21 10.35 -43.25
N LYS A 5 18.51 10.40 -42.92
CA LYS A 5 19.33 9.24 -42.57
C LYS A 5 18.84 8.70 -41.21
N LEU A 6 18.13 7.57 -41.21
CA LEU A 6 17.79 6.86 -39.98
C LEU A 6 19.09 6.31 -39.38
N LEU A 7 19.49 6.84 -38.22
CA LEU A 7 20.69 6.40 -37.50
C LEU A 7 20.51 4.95 -37.04
N LYS A 8 21.33 4.06 -37.60
CA LYS A 8 21.38 2.62 -37.30
C LYS A 8 21.77 2.43 -35.82
N LYS A 9 20.88 1.82 -35.03
CA LYS A 9 21.02 1.65 -33.58
C LYS A 9 22.18 0.69 -33.24
N ASN A 10 23.08 1.13 -32.35
CA ASN A 10 24.28 0.43 -31.85
C ASN A 10 23.96 -0.85 -31.04
N THR A 11 23.57 -1.93 -31.71
CA THR A 11 23.35 -3.23 -31.07
C THR A 11 24.64 -3.87 -30.52
N ASN A 12 25.81 -3.58 -31.12
CA ASN A 12 27.08 -4.16 -30.68
C ASN A 12 27.64 -3.53 -29.40
N GLN A 13 27.54 -2.21 -29.23
CA GLN A 13 28.16 -1.53 -28.08
C GLN A 13 27.54 -1.94 -26.73
N TRP A 14 26.22 -2.15 -26.68
CA TRP A 14 25.56 -2.63 -25.47
C TRP A 14 25.94 -4.08 -25.13
N LEU A 15 26.12 -4.93 -26.15
CA LEU A 15 26.55 -6.33 -25.94
C LEU A 15 27.95 -6.39 -25.35
N ASP A 16 28.85 -5.50 -25.77
CA ASP A 16 30.20 -5.43 -25.23
C ASP A 16 30.19 -4.95 -23.78
N ILE A 17 29.46 -3.86 -23.46
CA ILE A 17 29.27 -3.37 -22.08
C ILE A 17 28.70 -4.47 -21.18
N ARG A 18 27.71 -5.22 -21.66
CA ARG A 18 27.07 -6.30 -20.89
C ARG A 18 28.02 -7.46 -20.60
N LYS A 19 29.04 -7.70 -21.43
CA LYS A 19 30.08 -8.72 -21.18
C LYS A 19 31.13 -8.26 -20.17
N THR A 20 31.35 -6.95 -20.02
CA THR A 20 32.31 -6.39 -19.07
C THR A 20 31.73 -6.22 -17.67
N LEU A 21 30.45 -5.87 -17.55
CA LEU A 21 29.79 -5.65 -16.24
C LEU A 21 29.96 -6.80 -15.23
N PRO A 22 29.87 -8.09 -15.61
CA PRO A 22 30.07 -9.20 -14.67
C PRO A 22 31.52 -9.37 -14.18
N LYS A 23 32.49 -8.74 -14.84
CA LYS A 23 33.92 -8.79 -14.48
C LYS A 23 34.32 -7.69 -13.50
N CYS A 24 33.46 -6.69 -13.30
CA CYS A 24 33.69 -5.60 -12.35
C CYS A 24 33.57 -6.09 -10.92
N SER A 25 34.38 -5.55 -10.02
CA SER A 25 34.20 -5.78 -8.59
C SER A 25 32.97 -5.05 -8.07
N GLU A 26 32.48 -5.42 -6.89
CA GLU A 26 31.36 -4.75 -6.23
C GLU A 26 31.63 -3.25 -6.03
N ARG A 27 32.87 -2.88 -5.68
CA ARG A 27 33.26 -1.46 -5.53
C ARG A 27 33.18 -0.71 -6.85
N ASP A 28 33.65 -1.33 -7.94
CA ASP A 28 33.63 -0.69 -9.26
C ASP A 28 32.19 -0.46 -9.74
N LEU A 29 31.30 -1.41 -9.47
CA LEU A 29 29.87 -1.29 -9.75
C LEU A 29 29.22 -0.17 -8.93
N LEU A 30 29.57 -0.04 -7.64
CA LEU A 30 29.06 1.05 -6.80
C LEU A 30 29.52 2.42 -7.30
N VAL A 31 30.80 2.55 -7.68
CA VAL A 31 31.33 3.79 -8.28
C VAL A 31 30.61 4.09 -9.59
N LEU A 32 30.44 3.10 -10.46
CA LEU A 32 29.71 3.28 -11.73
C LEU A 32 28.26 3.73 -11.50
N ILE A 33 27.56 3.17 -10.51
CA ILE A 33 26.19 3.58 -10.17
C ILE A 33 26.18 5.02 -9.61
N ALA A 34 27.16 5.39 -8.78
CA ALA A 34 27.29 6.76 -8.27
C ALA A 34 27.56 7.76 -9.41
N ASP A 35 28.43 7.41 -10.35
CA ASP A 35 28.70 8.20 -11.54
C ASP A 35 27.44 8.35 -12.40
N LEU A 36 26.70 7.24 -12.63
CA LEU A 36 25.43 7.28 -13.36
C LEU A 36 24.37 8.12 -12.64
N TYR A 37 24.33 8.08 -11.30
CA TYR A 37 23.46 8.92 -10.48
C TYR A 37 23.83 10.41 -10.61
N ALA A 38 25.12 10.75 -10.62
CA ALA A 38 25.57 12.13 -10.82
C ALA A 38 25.38 12.63 -12.27
N LEU A 39 25.41 11.72 -13.25
CA LEU A 39 25.43 12.05 -14.68
C LEU A 39 24.16 12.76 -15.19
N SER A 40 22.98 12.44 -14.64
CA SER A 40 21.74 13.07 -15.09
C SER A 40 20.68 13.14 -14.00
N LYS A 41 19.85 14.19 -14.06
CA LYS A 41 18.68 14.32 -13.17
C LYS A 41 17.71 13.14 -13.34
N GLN A 42 17.50 12.67 -14.57
CA GLN A 42 16.62 11.54 -14.85
C GLN A 42 17.13 10.24 -14.19
N ASN A 43 18.45 10.04 -14.14
CA ASN A 43 19.05 8.90 -13.45
C ASN A 43 18.90 9.02 -11.93
N LYS A 44 19.05 10.23 -11.36
CA LYS A 44 18.74 10.48 -9.94
C LYS A 44 17.31 10.11 -9.62
N ASP A 45 16.34 10.71 -10.32
CA ASP A 45 14.92 10.47 -10.10
C ASP A 45 14.59 8.97 -10.22
N PHE A 46 15.20 8.27 -11.19
CA PHE A 46 15.03 6.82 -11.37
C PHE A 46 15.59 5.99 -10.22
N LEU A 47 16.82 6.26 -9.80
CA LEU A 47 17.49 5.52 -8.72
C LEU A 47 16.87 5.84 -7.35
N GLU A 48 16.48 7.09 -7.10
CA GLU A 48 15.76 7.48 -5.89
C GLU A 48 14.41 6.78 -5.81
N ALA A 49 13.60 6.79 -6.87
CA ALA A 49 12.33 6.07 -6.89
C ALA A 49 12.49 4.55 -6.72
N ARG A 50 13.62 3.99 -7.18
CA ARG A 50 13.92 2.55 -7.11
C ARG A 50 14.42 2.11 -5.74
N PHE A 51 15.30 2.90 -5.11
CA PHE A 51 16.06 2.50 -3.91
C PHE A 51 15.72 3.32 -2.67
N ILE A 52 15.38 4.60 -2.82
CA ILE A 52 14.93 5.48 -1.74
C ILE A 52 13.40 5.49 -1.76
N LYS A 53 12.79 4.35 -1.41
CA LYS A 53 11.39 4.32 -1.04
C LYS A 53 11.23 5.09 0.27
N ASN A 54 10.39 6.12 0.29
CA ASN A 54 9.98 6.76 1.52
C ASN A 54 9.00 5.85 2.29
N GLU A 55 9.52 4.77 2.87
CA GLU A 55 8.75 3.83 3.70
C GLU A 55 8.05 4.55 4.85
N GLU A 56 8.67 5.60 5.40
CA GLU A 56 8.04 6.45 6.41
C GLU A 56 6.79 7.16 5.90
N VAL A 57 6.81 7.65 4.65
CA VAL A 57 5.63 8.30 4.03
C VAL A 57 4.55 7.26 3.82
N LEU A 58 4.89 6.10 3.27
CA LEU A 58 3.95 4.99 3.09
C LEU A 58 3.32 4.55 4.42
N ALA A 59 4.13 4.40 5.49
CA ALA A 59 3.67 4.04 6.82
C ALA A 59 2.72 5.08 7.42
N ARG A 60 2.99 6.38 7.23
CA ARG A 60 2.08 7.47 7.63
C ARG A 60 0.73 7.37 6.93
N TYR A 61 0.71 7.10 5.62
CA TYR A 61 -0.57 6.95 4.91
C TYR A 61 -1.34 5.70 5.34
N LYS A 62 -0.66 4.58 5.61
CA LYS A 62 -1.29 3.37 6.19
C LYS A 62 -1.93 3.65 7.55
N SER A 63 -1.28 4.43 8.41
CA SER A 63 -1.83 4.77 9.74
C SER A 63 -3.06 5.68 9.65
N ILE A 64 -3.06 6.64 8.71
CA ILE A 64 -4.22 7.49 8.42
C ILE A 64 -5.42 6.65 7.95
N ILE A 65 -5.20 5.72 7.02
CA ILE A 65 -6.25 4.82 6.52
C ILE A 65 -6.82 3.96 7.66
N LYS A 66 -5.95 3.38 8.49
CA LYS A 66 -6.35 2.58 9.66
C LYS A 66 -7.22 3.39 10.62
N LYS A 67 -6.86 4.65 10.89
CA LYS A 67 -7.61 5.55 11.77
C LYS A 67 -9.05 5.77 11.30
N TYR A 68 -9.26 5.95 9.99
CA TYR A 68 -10.59 6.23 9.44
C TYR A 68 -11.47 5.00 9.24
N ILE A 69 -10.90 3.81 9.03
CA ILE A 69 -11.66 2.57 8.78
C ILE A 69 -11.93 1.81 10.07
N ALA A 70 -10.91 1.67 10.91
CA ALA A 70 -10.95 0.83 12.10
C ALA A 70 -10.45 1.61 13.32
N PRO A 71 -11.21 2.62 13.80
CA PRO A 71 -10.91 3.24 15.07
C PRO A 71 -10.86 2.17 16.17
N SER A 72 -9.96 2.36 17.14
CA SER A 72 -9.78 1.43 18.27
C SER A 72 -11.05 1.32 19.10
N GLU A 73 -11.76 2.43 19.28
CA GLU A 73 -12.98 2.53 20.08
C GLU A 73 -14.06 3.36 19.33
N PRO A 74 -14.73 2.77 18.31
CA PRO A 74 -15.73 3.48 17.51
C PRO A 74 -16.91 4.00 18.34
N TRP A 75 -17.24 3.33 19.45
CA TRP A 75 -18.35 3.66 20.33
C TRP A 75 -18.02 4.67 21.43
N LYS A 76 -16.74 4.98 21.70
CA LYS A 76 -16.35 5.92 22.78
C LYS A 76 -16.01 7.32 22.28
N ASN A 77 -15.42 7.45 21.09
CA ASN A 77 -14.82 8.72 20.66
C ASN A 77 -15.64 9.48 19.61
N ASN A 78 -16.89 9.07 19.36
CA ASN A 78 -17.75 9.63 18.29
C ASN A 78 -17.06 9.69 16.91
N GLN A 79 -16.00 8.91 16.72
CA GLN A 79 -15.14 8.97 15.56
C GLN A 79 -15.80 8.14 14.47
N GLN A 80 -16.53 8.84 13.59
CA GLN A 80 -17.26 8.19 12.51
C GLN A 80 -16.28 7.57 11.51
N ILE A 81 -16.61 6.33 11.12
CA ILE A 81 -15.90 5.63 10.05
C ILE A 81 -16.11 6.43 8.76
N SER A 82 -15.02 6.89 8.15
CA SER A 82 -15.07 7.73 6.95
C SER A 82 -14.38 7.05 5.78
N LEU A 83 -15.19 6.44 4.92
CA LEU A 83 -14.76 5.93 3.62
C LEU A 83 -14.18 7.03 2.73
N LYS A 84 -14.75 8.24 2.83
CA LYS A 84 -14.35 9.40 2.04
C LYS A 84 -12.91 9.80 2.39
N ASP A 85 -12.58 9.89 3.67
CA ASP A 85 -11.26 10.32 4.12
C ASP A 85 -10.19 9.24 3.90
N ALA A 86 -10.54 7.96 4.07
CA ALA A 86 -9.66 6.86 3.71
C ALA A 86 -9.31 6.85 2.21
N LYS A 87 -10.32 7.02 1.33
CA LYS A 87 -10.10 7.13 -0.12
C LYS A 87 -9.33 8.40 -0.50
N LYS A 88 -9.56 9.50 0.23
CA LYS A 88 -8.80 10.75 0.06
C LYS A 88 -7.32 10.52 0.36
N ALA A 89 -6.98 9.84 1.45
CA ALA A 89 -5.59 9.51 1.78
C ALA A 89 -4.88 8.72 0.67
N ILE A 90 -5.57 7.77 0.02
CA ILE A 90 -5.03 7.04 -1.14
C ILE A 90 -4.77 7.98 -2.33
N SER A 91 -5.72 8.87 -2.63
CA SER A 91 -5.59 9.86 -3.70
C SER A 91 -4.43 10.85 -3.45
N ASP A 92 -4.30 11.30 -2.20
CA ASP A 92 -3.24 12.22 -1.78
C ASP A 92 -1.87 11.54 -1.86
N TYR A 93 -1.75 10.27 -1.45
CA TYR A 93 -0.52 9.48 -1.62
C TYR A 93 -0.11 9.34 -3.09
N LYS A 94 -1.08 9.05 -3.97
CA LYS A 94 -0.85 8.95 -5.42
C LYS A 94 -0.30 10.26 -5.99
N LYS A 95 -0.83 11.40 -5.57
CA LYS A 95 -0.38 12.73 -6.00
C LYS A 95 1.00 13.08 -5.47
N ALA A 96 1.31 12.69 -4.23
CA ALA A 96 2.53 13.09 -3.53
C ALA A 96 3.78 12.30 -3.95
N THR A 97 3.63 11.04 -4.36
CA THR A 97 4.78 10.13 -4.52
C THR A 97 4.98 9.59 -5.93
N ASN A 98 3.93 9.56 -6.77
CA ASN A 98 3.90 8.87 -8.07
C ASN A 98 4.41 7.41 -8.01
N ASP A 99 4.50 6.81 -6.81
CA ASP A 99 4.96 5.45 -6.57
C ASP A 99 3.82 4.46 -6.80
N LYS A 100 3.93 3.70 -7.88
CA LYS A 100 2.93 2.69 -8.25
C LYS A 100 2.93 1.50 -7.30
N ILE A 101 4.10 1.11 -6.77
CA ILE A 101 4.21 -0.07 -5.89
C ILE A 101 3.64 0.27 -4.53
N GLY A 102 4.05 1.40 -3.95
CA GLY A 102 3.49 1.90 -2.70
C GLY A 102 1.99 2.15 -2.79
N LEU A 103 1.46 2.58 -3.95
CA LEU A 103 0.02 2.75 -4.16
C LEU A 103 -0.73 1.41 -4.09
N ILE A 104 -0.22 0.36 -4.73
CA ILE A 104 -0.82 -0.99 -4.69
C ILE A 104 -0.81 -1.51 -3.25
N ASP A 105 0.32 -1.36 -2.54
CA ASP A 105 0.44 -1.75 -1.14
C ASP A 105 -0.57 -0.98 -0.25
N LEU A 106 -0.78 0.31 -0.53
CA LEU A 106 -1.80 1.12 0.16
C LEU A 106 -3.23 0.59 -0.09
N MET A 107 -3.54 0.18 -1.32
CA MET A 107 -4.85 -0.39 -1.69
C MET A 107 -5.07 -1.76 -1.05
N VAL A 108 -4.06 -2.62 -1.01
CA VAL A 108 -4.13 -3.92 -0.32
C VAL A 108 -4.34 -3.69 1.17
N CYS A 109 -3.57 -2.80 1.79
CA CYS A 109 -3.71 -2.44 3.19
C CYS A 109 -5.13 -1.94 3.52
N TYR A 110 -5.74 -1.12 2.66
CA TYR A 110 -7.12 -0.69 2.80
C TYR A 110 -8.10 -1.88 2.90
N VAL A 111 -8.01 -2.86 1.98
CA VAL A 111 -8.89 -4.03 1.95
C VAL A 111 -8.70 -4.90 3.19
N GLU A 112 -7.47 -5.16 3.59
CA GLU A 112 -7.19 -5.96 4.80
C GLU A 112 -7.71 -5.31 6.09
N ILE A 113 -7.64 -3.98 6.19
CA ILE A 113 -8.17 -3.26 7.35
C ILE A 113 -9.69 -3.39 7.39
N TRP A 114 -10.36 -3.26 6.24
CA TRP A 114 -11.80 -3.46 6.12
C TRP A 114 -12.23 -4.87 6.50
N ASP A 115 -11.55 -5.89 5.98
CA ASP A 115 -11.84 -7.29 6.26
C ASP A 115 -11.70 -7.60 7.76
N ARG A 116 -10.56 -7.21 8.37
CA ARG A 116 -10.35 -7.36 9.82
C ARG A 116 -11.42 -6.63 10.64
N PHE A 117 -11.81 -5.43 10.22
CA PHE A 117 -12.84 -4.66 10.90
C PHE A 117 -14.21 -5.34 10.80
N PHE A 118 -14.58 -5.84 9.62
CA PHE A 118 -15.82 -6.55 9.39
C PHE A 118 -15.88 -7.86 10.18
N MET A 119 -14.81 -8.65 10.17
CA MET A 119 -14.71 -9.88 10.98
C MET A 119 -14.90 -9.60 12.46
N ARG A 120 -14.29 -8.51 12.98
CA ARG A 120 -14.45 -8.09 14.37
C ARG A 120 -15.91 -7.74 14.69
N ILE A 121 -16.57 -6.92 13.86
CA ILE A 121 -17.98 -6.57 14.06
C ILE A 121 -18.87 -7.80 13.97
N TRP A 122 -18.69 -8.64 12.96
CA TRP A 122 -19.50 -9.82 12.74
C TRP A 122 -19.38 -10.81 13.90
N GLY A 123 -18.18 -10.97 14.47
CA GLY A 123 -17.96 -11.73 15.69
C GLY A 123 -18.81 -11.21 16.86
N TYR A 124 -18.83 -9.90 17.08
CA TYR A 124 -19.67 -9.29 18.12
C TYR A 124 -21.17 -9.50 17.86
N VAL A 125 -21.65 -9.24 16.65
CA VAL A 125 -23.06 -9.42 16.30
C VAL A 125 -23.49 -10.88 16.48
N ARG A 126 -22.67 -11.84 16.03
CA ARG A 126 -22.94 -13.27 16.20
C ARG A 126 -23.02 -13.67 17.68
N ALA A 127 -22.13 -13.14 18.52
CA ALA A 127 -22.15 -13.39 19.96
C ALA A 127 -23.43 -12.86 20.62
N VAL A 128 -23.85 -11.64 20.27
CA VAL A 128 -25.09 -11.04 20.78
C VAL A 128 -26.32 -11.83 20.32
N LEU A 129 -26.39 -12.24 19.05
CA LEU A 129 -27.49 -13.06 18.53
C LEU A 129 -27.55 -14.44 19.21
N LEU A 130 -26.40 -15.04 19.53
CA LEU A 130 -26.35 -16.29 20.27
C LEU A 130 -26.89 -16.13 21.70
N GLN A 131 -26.49 -15.06 22.39
CA GLN A 131 -27.01 -14.71 23.72
C GLN A 131 -28.53 -14.50 23.70
N LEU A 132 -29.04 -13.70 22.76
CA LEU A 132 -30.48 -13.47 22.60
C LEU A 132 -31.25 -14.77 22.31
N ARG A 133 -30.69 -15.65 21.47
CA ARG A 133 -31.27 -16.97 21.20
C ARG A 133 -31.35 -17.82 22.46
N ILE A 134 -30.29 -17.84 23.27
CA ILE A 134 -30.27 -18.58 24.55
C ILE A 134 -31.31 -18.02 25.51
N CYS A 135 -31.36 -16.70 25.70
CA CYS A 135 -32.35 -16.05 26.57
C CYS A 135 -33.80 -16.31 26.12
N PHE A 136 -34.05 -16.37 24.81
CA PHE A 136 -35.39 -16.69 24.28
C PHE A 136 -35.79 -18.14 24.53
N GLN A 137 -34.84 -19.08 24.41
CA GLN A 137 -35.09 -20.50 24.66
C GLN A 137 -35.28 -20.84 26.14
N GLN A 138 -34.65 -20.08 27.04
CA GLN A 138 -34.77 -20.28 28.48
C GLN A 138 -35.98 -19.54 29.11
N ARG A 139 -36.91 -19.00 28.32
CA ARG A 139 -38.12 -18.36 28.89
C ARG A 139 -38.98 -19.43 29.60
N PRO A 140 -39.20 -19.32 30.93
CA PRO A 140 -40.06 -20.26 31.63
C PRO A 140 -41.48 -20.15 31.09
N LYS A 141 -42.14 -21.29 30.81
CA LYS A 141 -43.58 -21.31 30.63
C LYS A 141 -44.18 -20.92 31.97
N THR A 142 -44.79 -19.74 32.04
CA THR A 142 -45.64 -19.38 33.18
C THR A 142 -46.63 -20.53 33.35
N HIS A 143 -46.51 -21.26 34.45
CA HIS A 143 -47.52 -22.23 34.85
C HIS A 143 -48.79 -21.43 35.15
N GLU A 144 -49.65 -21.35 34.14
CA GLU A 144 -51.05 -20.99 34.27
C GLU A 144 -51.73 -22.17 34.98
N ASN A 145 -51.51 -22.25 36.29
CA ASN A 145 -52.29 -23.13 37.17
C ASN A 145 -53.31 -22.24 37.87
N LEU A 146 -54.58 -22.54 37.55
CA LEU A 146 -55.80 -22.16 38.25
C LEU A 146 -55.69 -22.27 39.78
#